data_AF-A0ABD5Y0V3-F1
#
_entry.id   AF-A0ABD5Y0V3-F1
#
_cell.length_a   1.000
_cell.length_b   1.000
_cell.length_c   1.000
_cell.angle_alpha   90.00
_cell.angle_beta   90.00
_cell.angle_gamma   90.00
#
_symmetry.space_group_name_H-M   'P 1'
#
loop_
_entity.id
_entity.type
_entity.pdbx_description
1 polymer ?
#
loop_
_entity_poly.entity_id
_entity_poly.type
_entity_poly.pdbx_seq_one_letter_code
_entity_poly.pdbx_strand_id
1 'polypeptide(L)'
;MLFGLPAVGALLLGVATMTVDRAVTGALLPVNLERHTATKSLDDGVVAYAKDLLLDPGTYLSLVFVLAKFVVGIATFVGLTVSSALVTVALAAPLLYDLPMANYTFPLPSWLGGTTYVVDTLPEALAVAALGVVGLFITVNALNALAWLLGEATALTCRYARVLGPTTTAPDHA
;
A
#
# COMPACT_ATOMS: atom_id res chain seq x y z
N MET A 1 29.42 -0.41 20.11
CA MET A 1 28.67 0.74 19.52
C MET A 1 27.87 0.38 18.27
N LEU A 2 27.87 -0.88 17.80
CA LEU A 2 27.21 -1.27 16.54
C LEU A 2 25.68 -1.43 16.63
N PHE A 3 25.08 -1.61 17.82
CA PHE A 3 23.62 -1.82 17.97
C PHE A 3 22.80 -0.52 17.99
N GLY A 4 23.39 0.63 18.32
CA GLY A 4 22.67 1.92 18.32
C GLY A 4 22.47 2.49 16.92
N LEU A 5 23.44 2.26 16.02
CA LEU A 5 23.40 2.74 14.64
C LEU A 5 22.23 2.17 13.81
N PRO A 6 21.95 0.85 13.80
CA PRO A 6 20.81 0.30 13.08
C PRO A 6 19.47 0.73 13.66
N ALA A 7 19.38 0.91 14.99
CA ALA A 7 18.15 1.39 15.63
C ALA A 7 17.82 2.83 15.22
N VAL A 8 18.81 3.74 15.27
CA VAL A 8 18.66 5.12 14.80
C VAL A 8 18.33 5.14 13.30
N GLY A 9 18.98 4.30 12.50
CA GLY A 9 18.69 4.15 11.07
C GLY A 9 17.24 3.72 10.79
N ALA A 10 16.71 2.75 11.52
CA ALA A 10 15.33 2.28 11.38
C ALA A 10 14.31 3.37 11.76
N LEU A 11 14.57 4.11 12.84
CA LEU A 11 13.71 5.23 13.26
C LEU A 11 13.74 6.38 12.24
N LEU A 12 14.91 6.72 11.72
CA LEU A 12 15.06 7.71 10.64
C LEU A 12 14.31 7.29 9.38
N LEU A 13 14.40 6.02 8.99
CA LEU A 13 13.65 5.46 7.88
C LEU A 13 12.14 5.60 8.13
N GLY A 14 11.66 5.25 9.33
CA GLY A 14 10.27 5.42 9.74
C GLY A 14 9.78 6.86 9.52
N VAL A 15 10.53 7.83 10.03
CA VAL A 15 10.19 9.26 9.89
C VAL A 15 10.28 9.72 8.42
N ALA A 16 11.29 9.30 7.67
CA ALA A 16 11.47 9.68 6.26
C ALA A 16 10.36 9.11 5.35
N THR A 17 9.95 7.86 5.56
CA THR A 17 8.83 7.29 4.81
C THR A 17 7.53 8.03 5.14
N MET A 18 7.31 8.35 6.41
CA MET A 18 6.13 9.10 6.84
C MET A 18 6.05 10.50 6.20
N THR A 19 7.19 11.15 5.95
CA THR A 19 7.21 12.48 5.30
C THR A 19 6.87 12.40 3.83
N VAL A 20 7.40 11.40 3.12
CA VAL A 20 7.06 11.12 1.72
C VAL A 20 5.57 10.78 1.60
N ASP A 21 5.07 9.89 2.45
CA ASP A 21 3.67 9.49 2.45
C ASP A 21 2.72 10.66 2.70
N ARG A 22 3.06 11.54 3.65
CA ARG A 22 2.33 12.77 3.91
C ARG A 22 2.32 13.69 2.68
N ALA A 23 3.47 13.87 2.02
CA ALA A 23 3.58 14.73 0.84
C ALA A 23 2.73 14.20 -0.33
N VAL A 24 2.80 12.90 -0.60
CA VAL A 24 2.00 12.24 -1.65
C VAL A 24 0.51 12.32 -1.31
N THR A 25 0.14 12.03 -0.06
CA THR A 25 -1.27 12.09 0.38
C THR A 25 -1.82 13.51 0.28
N GLY A 26 -1.07 14.52 0.70
CA GLY A 26 -1.50 15.92 0.59
C GLY A 26 -1.57 16.43 -0.86
N ALA A 27 -0.78 15.85 -1.77
CA ALA A 27 -0.83 16.19 -3.19
C ALA A 27 -1.97 15.50 -3.94
N LEU A 28 -2.31 14.25 -3.57
CA LEU A 28 -3.23 13.40 -4.33
C LEU A 28 -4.63 13.28 -3.72
N LEU A 29 -4.76 13.40 -2.40
CA LEU A 29 -6.04 13.25 -1.70
C LEU A 29 -6.48 14.56 -1.03
N PRO A 30 -7.78 14.89 -1.08
CA PRO A 30 -8.35 16.06 -0.42
C PRO A 30 -8.52 15.81 1.10
N VAL A 31 -7.46 15.36 1.78
CA VAL A 31 -7.47 15.09 3.23
C VAL A 31 -6.57 16.08 3.94
N ASN A 32 -7.03 16.62 5.08
CA ASN A 32 -6.27 17.61 5.84
C ASN A 32 -5.31 16.91 6.81
N LEU A 33 -4.01 17.22 6.70
CA LEU A 33 -2.94 16.55 7.44
C LEU A 33 -2.43 17.47 8.55
N GLU A 34 -2.97 17.31 9.76
CA GLU A 34 -2.39 17.91 10.98
C GLU A 34 -0.96 17.36 11.22
N ARG A 35 -0.08 18.14 11.85
CA ARG A 35 1.34 17.78 12.02
C ARG A 35 1.72 17.74 13.50
N HIS A 36 2.38 16.66 13.90
CA HIS A 36 3.14 16.63 15.15
C HIS A 36 4.52 17.31 14.94
N THR A 37 4.83 18.31 15.76
CA THR A 37 6.08 19.07 15.67
C THR A 37 7.11 18.50 16.64
N ALA A 38 8.26 18.10 16.11
CA ALA A 38 9.39 17.62 16.91
C ALA A 38 9.93 18.71 17.85
N THR A 39 10.40 18.31 19.03
CA THR A 39 10.90 19.24 20.06
C THR A 39 12.35 19.68 19.84
N LYS A 40 13.18 18.84 19.21
CA LYS A 40 14.59 19.13 18.90
C LYS A 40 14.93 18.95 17.42
N SER A 41 15.74 19.86 16.88
CA SER A 41 16.20 19.83 15.49
C SER A 41 17.64 19.32 15.37
N LEU A 42 18.12 19.11 14.14
CA LEU A 42 19.51 18.72 13.88
C LEU A 42 20.50 19.84 14.23
N ASP A 43 20.03 21.10 14.25
CA ASP A 43 20.82 22.29 14.59
C ASP A 43 21.17 22.35 16.08
N ASP A 44 20.37 21.70 16.93
CA ASP A 44 20.67 21.51 18.36
C ASP A 44 21.80 20.47 18.59
N GLY A 45 22.29 19.83 17.53
CA GLY A 45 23.37 18.85 17.54
C GLY A 45 22.90 17.39 17.40
N VAL A 46 23.72 16.58 16.74
CA VAL A 46 23.40 15.18 16.37
C VAL A 46 23.04 14.31 17.57
N VAL A 47 23.73 14.48 18.70
CA VAL A 47 23.48 13.69 19.91
C VAL A 47 22.17 14.09 20.58
N ALA A 48 21.85 15.39 20.63
CA ALA A 48 20.60 15.88 21.18
C ALA A 48 19.41 15.41 20.33
N TYR A 49 19.54 15.49 19.01
CA TYR A 49 18.55 14.96 18.07
C TYR A 49 18.38 13.44 18.19
N ALA A 50 19.46 12.66 18.23
CA ALA A 50 19.37 11.20 18.36
C ALA A 50 18.71 10.78 19.68
N LYS A 51 18.98 11.51 20.76
CA LYS A 51 18.37 11.25 22.08
C LYS A 51 16.88 11.59 22.08
N ASP A 52 16.49 12.71 21.48
CA ASP A 52 15.09 13.10 21.30
C ASP A 52 14.35 12.10 20.41
N LEU A 53 14.95 11.67 19.30
CA LEU A 53 14.39 10.68 18.38
C LEU A 53 14.10 9.34 19.07
N LEU A 54 15.00 8.89 19.96
CA LEU A 54 14.86 7.64 20.70
C LEU A 54 13.84 7.70 21.84
N LEU A 55 13.59 8.89 22.40
CA LEU A 55 12.69 9.09 23.55
C LEU A 55 11.29 9.55 23.13
N ASP A 56 11.15 10.08 21.92
CA ASP A 56 9.89 10.56 21.38
C ASP A 56 8.95 9.40 21.00
N PRO A 57 7.79 9.25 21.65
CA PRO A 57 6.82 8.21 21.31
C PRO A 57 6.28 8.33 19.89
N GLY A 58 6.25 9.54 19.31
CA GLY A 58 5.83 9.78 17.93
C GLY A 58 6.75 9.11 16.90
N THR A 59 8.02 8.89 17.22
CA THR A 59 8.98 8.20 16.35
C THR A 59 8.67 6.71 16.23
N TYR A 60 8.30 6.06 17.34
CA TYR A 60 7.92 4.65 17.33
C TYR A 60 6.62 4.42 16.55
N LEU A 61 5.69 5.37 16.60
CA LEU A 61 4.47 5.33 15.79
C LEU A 61 4.80 5.34 14.28
N SER A 62 5.74 6.19 13.85
CA SER A 62 6.20 6.21 12.45
C SER A 62 6.82 4.87 12.04
N LEU A 63 7.57 4.22 12.93
CA LEU A 63 8.15 2.90 12.66
C LEU A 63 7.07 1.80 12.55
N VAL A 64 6.12 1.77 13.48
CA VAL A 64 4.99 0.83 13.45
C VAL A 64 4.15 1.03 12.18
N PHE A 65 3.94 2.27 11.78
CA PHE A 65 3.25 2.60 10.54
C PHE A 65 3.97 2.06 9.30
N VAL A 66 5.29 2.19 9.21
CA VAL A 66 6.07 1.61 8.10
C VAL A 66 5.96 0.09 8.08
N LEU A 67 6.04 -0.56 9.24
CA LEU A 67 5.87 -2.02 9.34
C LEU A 67 4.45 -2.45 8.92
N ALA A 68 3.43 -1.72 9.33
CA ALA A 68 2.05 -1.98 8.92
C ALA A 68 1.86 -1.82 7.40
N LYS A 69 2.38 -0.72 6.82
CA LYS A 69 2.35 -0.51 5.37
C LYS A 69 3.13 -1.55 4.59
N PHE A 70 4.22 -2.08 5.15
CA PHE A 70 4.94 -3.17 4.52
C PHE A 70 4.07 -4.43 4.40
N VAL A 71 3.36 -4.82 5.46
CA VAL A 71 2.44 -5.97 5.43
C VAL A 71 1.27 -5.72 4.46
N VAL A 72 0.66 -4.53 4.50
CA VAL A 72 -0.41 -4.16 3.57
C VAL A 72 0.09 -4.13 2.12
N GLY A 73 1.32 -3.66 1.90
CA GLY A 73 1.99 -3.66 0.60
C GLY A 73 2.18 -5.07 0.05
N ILE A 74 2.63 -6.02 0.89
CA ILE A 74 2.73 -7.44 0.51
C ILE A 74 1.35 -7.98 0.13
N ALA A 75 0.34 -7.78 0.97
CA ALA A 75 -1.01 -8.28 0.70
C ALA A 75 -1.57 -7.72 -0.60
N THR A 76 -1.38 -6.42 -0.84
CA THR A 76 -1.81 -5.72 -2.07
C THR A 76 -1.05 -6.23 -3.28
N PHE A 77 0.27 -6.42 -3.17
CA PHE A 77 1.10 -6.97 -4.24
C PHE A 77 0.65 -8.37 -4.64
N VAL A 78 0.52 -9.28 -3.66
CA VAL A 78 0.06 -10.65 -3.91
C VAL A 78 -1.32 -10.65 -4.55
N GLY A 79 -2.26 -9.87 -4.00
CA GLY A 79 -3.61 -9.74 -4.54
C GLY A 79 -3.60 -9.23 -5.98
N LEU A 80 -2.82 -8.19 -6.27
CA LEU A 80 -2.71 -7.63 -7.62
C LEU A 80 -2.07 -8.60 -8.61
N THR A 81 -1.03 -9.32 -8.21
CA THR A 81 -0.39 -10.33 -9.06
C THR A 81 -1.34 -11.48 -9.37
N VAL A 82 -2.06 -12.00 -8.37
CA VAL A 82 -3.03 -13.10 -8.57
C VAL A 82 -4.21 -12.63 -9.42
N SER A 83 -4.81 -11.49 -9.08
CA SER A 83 -5.94 -10.94 -9.84
C SER A 83 -5.56 -10.61 -11.28
N SER A 84 -4.38 -10.02 -11.52
CA SER A 84 -3.92 -9.72 -12.88
C SER A 84 -3.68 -11.00 -13.68
N ALA A 85 -3.05 -12.03 -13.10
CA ALA A 85 -2.89 -13.32 -13.76
C ALA A 85 -4.24 -13.95 -14.14
N LEU A 86 -5.20 -13.98 -13.21
CA LEU A 86 -6.54 -14.53 -13.47
C LEU A 86 -7.29 -13.75 -14.53
N VAL A 87 -7.28 -12.41 -14.47
CA VAL A 87 -7.90 -11.54 -15.47
C VAL A 87 -7.26 -11.75 -16.84
N THR A 88 -5.93 -11.79 -16.93
CA THR A 88 -5.22 -12.03 -18.19
C THR A 88 -5.58 -13.38 -18.79
N VAL A 89 -5.62 -14.44 -17.97
CA VAL A 89 -6.01 -15.78 -18.44
C VAL A 89 -7.47 -15.77 -18.93
N ALA A 90 -8.38 -15.15 -18.18
CA ALA A 90 -9.79 -15.08 -18.55
C ALA A 90 -9.99 -14.29 -19.86
N LEU A 91 -9.30 -13.17 -20.03
CA LEU A 91 -9.33 -12.37 -21.25
C LEU A 91 -8.69 -13.09 -22.45
N ALA A 92 -7.71 -13.95 -22.21
CA ALA A 92 -7.07 -14.76 -23.25
C ALA A 92 -7.91 -15.97 -23.66
N ALA A 93 -8.95 -16.34 -22.92
CA ALA A 93 -9.77 -17.53 -23.18
C ALA A 93 -10.31 -17.61 -24.63
N PRO A 94 -10.86 -16.53 -25.24
CA PRO A 94 -11.37 -16.58 -26.62
C PRO A 94 -10.29 -16.78 -27.68
N LEU A 95 -9.03 -16.50 -27.36
CA LEU A 95 -7.90 -16.70 -28.28
C LEU A 95 -7.33 -18.12 -28.18
N LEU A 96 -7.58 -18.81 -27.07
CA LEU A 96 -6.93 -20.07 -26.72
C LEU A 96 -7.90 -21.27 -26.71
N TYR A 97 -9.21 -21.04 -26.87
CA TYR A 97 -10.25 -22.09 -26.75
C TYR A 97 -10.10 -23.27 -27.72
N ASP A 98 -9.55 -23.04 -28.91
CA ASP A 98 -9.42 -24.06 -29.97
C ASP A 98 -8.07 -24.79 -29.94
N LEU A 99 -7.24 -24.54 -28.90
CA LEU A 99 -5.94 -25.20 -28.78
C LEU A 99 -6.07 -26.55 -28.07
N PRO A 100 -5.57 -27.65 -28.65
CA PRO A 100 -5.70 -28.99 -28.06
C PRO A 100 -5.00 -29.18 -26.71
N MET A 101 -4.16 -28.20 -26.31
CA MET A 101 -3.44 -28.16 -25.03
C MET A 101 -4.10 -27.25 -23.98
N ALA A 102 -5.16 -26.51 -24.35
CA ALA A 102 -5.78 -25.47 -23.54
C ALA A 102 -7.18 -25.88 -23.05
N ASN A 103 -7.34 -27.14 -22.63
CA ASN A 103 -8.53 -27.56 -21.89
C ASN A 103 -8.52 -26.87 -20.52
N TYR A 104 -9.17 -25.70 -20.42
CA TYR A 104 -9.25 -24.95 -19.18
C TYR A 104 -10.11 -25.69 -18.19
N THR A 105 -9.44 -26.32 -17.22
CA THR A 105 -10.08 -27.04 -16.15
C THR A 105 -10.12 -26.14 -14.92
N PHE A 106 -11.30 -25.62 -14.59
CA PHE A 106 -11.48 -24.83 -13.37
C PHE A 106 -11.95 -25.74 -12.23
N PRO A 107 -11.18 -25.88 -11.14
CA PRO A 107 -11.65 -26.60 -9.97
C PRO A 107 -12.72 -25.76 -9.26
N LEU A 108 -13.96 -26.21 -9.29
CA LEU A 108 -15.03 -25.56 -8.53
C LEU A 108 -14.93 -25.94 -7.04
N PRO A 109 -15.20 -25.00 -6.12
CA PRO A 109 -15.29 -25.33 -4.71
C PRO A 109 -16.37 -26.40 -4.48
N SER A 110 -16.20 -27.25 -3.47
CA SER A 110 -17.16 -28.32 -3.16
C SER A 110 -18.57 -27.80 -2.90
N TRP A 111 -18.71 -26.59 -2.37
CA TRP A 111 -19.99 -25.91 -2.16
C TRP A 111 -20.63 -25.34 -3.44
N LEU A 112 -19.93 -25.39 -4.57
CA LEU A 112 -20.41 -24.96 -5.89
C LEU A 112 -20.52 -26.12 -6.90
N GLY A 113 -20.51 -27.37 -6.42
CA GLY A 113 -20.69 -28.57 -7.25
C GLY A 113 -19.43 -29.43 -7.45
N GLY A 114 -18.25 -28.97 -7.03
CA GLY A 114 -17.05 -29.81 -6.85
C GLY A 114 -16.53 -30.56 -8.09
N THR A 115 -16.88 -30.12 -9.30
CA THR A 115 -16.42 -30.70 -10.57
C THR A 115 -15.55 -29.73 -11.35
N THR A 116 -14.84 -30.27 -12.32
CA THR A 116 -14.04 -29.54 -13.29
C THR A 116 -14.92 -29.10 -14.47
N TYR A 117 -15.08 -27.80 -14.69
CA TYR A 117 -15.77 -27.25 -15.86
C TYR A 117 -14.77 -27.08 -17.00
N VAL A 118 -15.13 -27.55 -18.21
CA VAL A 118 -14.31 -27.44 -19.42
C VAL A 118 -14.97 -26.44 -20.36
N VAL A 119 -14.16 -25.55 -20.95
CA VAL A 119 -14.60 -24.51 -21.89
C VAL A 119 -14.17 -24.94 -23.29
N ASP A 120 -15.10 -25.51 -24.06
CA ASP A 120 -14.81 -26.10 -25.38
C ASP A 120 -15.46 -25.32 -26.52
N THR A 121 -16.23 -24.28 -26.19
CA THR A 121 -16.98 -23.51 -27.19
C THR A 121 -16.67 -22.03 -27.12
N LEU A 122 -16.73 -21.37 -28.30
CA LEU A 122 -16.51 -19.92 -28.42
C LEU A 122 -17.45 -19.08 -27.52
N PRO A 123 -18.77 -19.36 -27.42
CA PRO A 123 -19.65 -18.60 -26.54
C PRO A 123 -19.28 -18.70 -25.06
N GLU A 124 -18.84 -19.87 -24.60
CA GLU A 124 -18.38 -20.06 -23.22
C GLU A 124 -17.08 -19.30 -22.97
N ALA A 125 -16.14 -19.34 -23.91
CA ALA A 125 -14.89 -18.58 -23.82
C ALA A 125 -15.13 -17.06 -23.76
N LEU A 126 -16.12 -16.55 -24.50
CA LEU A 126 -16.54 -15.15 -24.42
C LEU A 126 -17.16 -14.82 -23.06
N ALA A 127 -17.93 -15.72 -22.46
CA ALA A 127 -18.48 -15.52 -21.12
C ALA A 127 -17.34 -15.44 -20.08
N VAL A 128 -16.31 -16.29 -20.18
CA VAL A 128 -15.13 -16.23 -19.32
C VAL A 128 -14.37 -14.91 -19.50
N ALA A 129 -14.19 -14.44 -20.73
CA ALA A 129 -13.57 -13.14 -20.99
C ALA A 129 -14.38 -11.98 -20.39
N ALA A 130 -15.70 -12.03 -20.48
CA ALA A 130 -16.58 -11.03 -19.85
C ALA A 130 -16.41 -11.02 -18.33
N LEU A 131 -16.28 -12.19 -17.69
CA LEU A 131 -15.95 -12.28 -16.26
C LEU A 131 -14.57 -11.69 -15.96
N GLY A 132 -13.58 -11.89 -16.84
CA GLY A 132 -12.26 -11.25 -16.74
C GLY A 132 -12.36 -9.71 -16.76
N VAL A 133 -13.19 -9.14 -17.63
CA VAL A 133 -13.45 -7.69 -17.67
C VAL A 133 -14.07 -7.22 -16.34
N VAL A 134 -15.07 -7.93 -15.82
CA VAL A 134 -15.68 -7.61 -14.51
C VAL A 134 -14.63 -7.69 -13.40
N GLY A 135 -13.78 -8.73 -13.39
CA GLY A 135 -12.68 -8.89 -12.44
C GLY A 135 -11.66 -7.75 -12.51
N LEU A 136 -11.38 -7.21 -13.70
CA LEU A 136 -10.53 -6.04 -13.89
C LEU A 136 -11.12 -4.81 -13.19
N PHE A 137 -12.41 -4.52 -13.43
CA PHE A 137 -13.09 -3.41 -12.77
C PHE A 137 -13.09 -3.58 -11.25
N ILE A 138 -13.39 -4.78 -10.75
CA ILE A 138 -13.34 -5.06 -9.31
C ILE A 138 -11.94 -4.78 -8.75
N THR A 139 -10.89 -5.25 -9.44
CA THR A 139 -9.49 -5.06 -8.99
C THR A 139 -9.12 -3.58 -8.92
N VAL A 140 -9.43 -2.80 -9.96
CA VAL A 140 -9.13 -1.35 -9.99
C VAL A 140 -9.91 -0.60 -8.92
N ASN A 141 -11.19 -0.93 -8.72
CA ASN A 141 -12.00 -0.32 -7.66
C ASN A 141 -11.49 -0.67 -6.27
N ALA A 142 -11.06 -1.91 -6.05
CA ALA A 142 -10.45 -2.33 -4.79
C ALA A 142 -9.14 -1.57 -4.53
N LEU A 143 -8.29 -1.36 -5.55
CA LEU A 143 -7.09 -0.54 -5.43
C LEU A 143 -7.40 0.92 -5.09
N ASN A 144 -8.44 1.50 -5.71
CA ASN A 144 -8.87 2.86 -5.40
C ASN A 144 -9.37 2.97 -3.95
N ALA A 145 -10.16 2.00 -3.49
CA ALA A 145 -10.63 1.94 -2.11
C ALA A 145 -9.45 1.80 -1.13
N LEU A 146 -8.46 0.95 -1.45
CA LEU A 146 -7.24 0.80 -0.65
C LEU A 146 -6.42 2.09 -0.61
N ALA A 147 -6.29 2.80 -1.74
CA ALA A 147 -5.59 4.08 -1.78
C ALA A 147 -6.26 5.12 -0.88
N TRP A 148 -7.59 5.17 -0.88
CA TRP A 148 -8.35 6.04 0.03
C TRP A 148 -8.14 5.65 1.50
N LEU A 149 -8.25 4.36 1.85
CA LEU A 149 -8.03 3.87 3.21
C LEU A 149 -6.61 4.15 3.72
N LEU A 150 -5.60 3.98 2.87
CA LEU A 150 -4.21 4.30 3.19
C LEU A 150 -3.99 5.80 3.39
N GLY A 151 -4.68 6.64 2.61
CA GLY A 151 -4.68 8.10 2.80
C GLY A 151 -5.26 8.50 4.16
N GLU A 152 -6.39 7.92 4.54
CA GLU A 152 -7.03 8.16 5.84
C GLU A 152 -6.16 7.67 7.00
N ALA A 153 -5.60 6.47 6.91
CA ALA A 153 -4.66 5.95 7.90
C ALA A 153 -3.43 6.85 8.05
N THR A 154 -2.92 7.40 6.94
CA THR A 154 -1.82 8.38 6.95
C THR A 154 -2.24 9.67 7.65
N ALA A 155 -3.46 10.16 7.42
CA ALA A 155 -3.99 11.37 8.08
C ALA A 155 -4.14 11.20 9.59
N LEU A 156 -4.69 10.07 10.05
CA LEU A 156 -4.80 9.75 11.47
C LEU A 156 -3.42 9.64 12.13
N THR A 157 -2.48 8.98 11.47
CA THR A 157 -1.14 8.74 12.02
C THR A 157 -0.33 10.05 12.08
N CYS A 158 -0.46 10.94 11.08
CA CYS A 158 0.24 12.24 11.03
C CYS A 158 -0.05 13.15 12.23
N ARG A 159 -1.21 13.01 12.88
CA ARG A 159 -1.57 13.76 14.09
C ARG A 159 -0.62 13.49 15.26
N TYR A 160 -0.06 12.28 15.31
CA TYR A 160 0.72 11.78 16.44
C TYR A 160 2.16 11.38 16.07
N ALA A 161 2.41 11.06 14.81
CA ALA A 161 3.73 10.64 14.31
C ALA A 161 4.65 11.83 14.06
N ARG A 162 5.93 11.66 14.40
CA ARG A 162 6.99 12.63 14.09
C ARG A 162 7.23 12.68 12.57
N VAL A 163 7.32 13.89 12.02
CA VAL A 163 7.54 14.16 10.58
C VAL A 163 8.68 15.17 10.42
N LEU A 164 9.68 14.85 9.59
CA LEU A 164 10.73 15.80 9.18
C LEU A 164 10.14 16.94 8.35
N GLY A 165 10.57 18.16 8.64
CA GLY A 165 10.22 19.30 7.82
C GLY A 165 10.76 20.55 8.46
N PRO A 166 11.06 21.58 7.65
CA PRO A 166 11.65 22.81 8.14
C PRO A 166 10.80 23.37 9.27
N THR A 167 11.46 23.84 10.32
CA THR A 167 10.86 24.78 11.27
C THR A 167 10.49 26.00 10.46
N THR A 168 9.22 26.15 10.08
CA THR A 168 8.73 27.44 9.65
C THR A 168 8.89 28.37 10.85
N THR A 169 9.93 29.21 10.81
CA THR A 169 9.94 30.45 11.56
C THR A 169 8.60 31.13 11.29
N ALA A 170 7.91 31.53 12.35
CA ALA A 170 6.60 32.18 12.29
C ALA A 170 6.59 33.31 11.23
N PRO A 171 5.44 33.60 10.59
CA PRO A 171 5.34 34.81 9.79
C PRO A 171 5.65 36.01 10.68
N ASP A 172 6.71 36.72 10.33
CA ASP A 172 7.08 37.99 10.94
C ASP A 172 5.97 38.98 10.57
N HIS A 173 5.07 39.24 11.52
CA HIS A 173 4.09 40.30 11.39
C HIS A 173 4.83 41.63 11.60
N ALA A 174 5.25 42.24 10.50
CA ALA A 174 5.66 43.63 10.41
C ALA A 174 4.48 44.52 9.97
#